data_AF-A0A261GC65-F1
#
_entry.id   AF-A0A261GC65-F1
#
_cell.length_a   1.000
_cell.length_b   1.000
_cell.length_c   1.000
_cell.angle_alpha   90.00
_cell.angle_beta   90.00
_cell.angle_gamma   90.00
#
_symmetry.space_group_name_H-M   'P 1'
#
loop_
_entity.id
_entity.type
_entity.pdbx_description
1 polymer ?
#
loop_
_entity_poly.entity_id
_entity_poly.type
_entity_poly.pdbx_seq_one_letter_code
_entity_poly.pdbx_strand_id
1 'polypeptide(L)' 'MKGNYSPLRRDRASIGAAFGGSGQQSHGDKVMLSLRVPSDLKMRFKTEAVSRGRSMEECLVDALEQWLGGDHE' A
#
# COMPACT_ATOMS: atom_id res chain seq x y z
N MET A 1 -32.05 -8.65 43.55
CA MET A 1 -31.02 -9.46 42.84
C MET A 1 -29.82 -8.55 42.58
N LYS A 2 -28.68 -8.78 43.25
CA LYS A 2 -27.47 -7.95 43.12
C LYS A 2 -26.73 -8.37 41.84
N GLY A 3 -26.52 -7.45 40.91
CA GLY A 3 -25.75 -7.71 39.69
C GLY A 3 -24.25 -7.78 39.98
N ASN A 4 -23.61 -8.89 39.60
CA ASN A 4 -22.16 -9.05 39.63
C ASN A 4 -21.52 -8.47 38.35
N TYR A 5 -21.56 -7.15 38.20
CA TYR A 5 -20.75 -6.49 37.16
C TYR A 5 -19.55 -5.82 37.80
N SER A 6 -18.36 -6.37 37.53
CA SER A 6 -17.07 -5.73 37.80
C SER A 6 -16.47 -5.29 36.46
N PRO A 7 -16.31 -3.99 36.19
CA PRO A 7 -15.63 -3.55 34.97
C PRO A 7 -14.16 -3.99 35.02
N LEU A 8 -13.71 -4.66 33.97
CA LEU A 8 -12.30 -4.99 33.78
C LEU A 8 -11.52 -3.68 33.73
N ARG A 9 -10.75 -3.40 34.78
CA ARG A 9 -9.75 -2.34 34.78
C ARG A 9 -8.81 -2.57 33.60
N ARG A 10 -8.97 -1.79 32.53
CA ARG A 10 -7.90 -1.62 31.54
C ARG A 10 -6.84 -0.76 32.18
N ASP A 11 -5.92 -1.42 32.86
CA ASP A 11 -4.70 -0.80 33.36
C ASP A 11 -3.98 -0.12 32.19
N ARG A 12 -3.85 1.19 32.34
CA ARG A 12 -3.23 2.14 31.41
C ARG A 12 -1.71 2.02 31.56
N ALA A 13 -1.17 0.82 31.30
CA ALA A 13 0.25 0.50 31.48
C ALA A 13 0.73 -0.56 30.48
N SER A 14 0.50 -0.35 29.18
CA SER A 14 1.24 -1.02 28.10
C SER A 14 1.37 -0.16 26.83
N ILE A 15 1.12 1.15 26.92
CA ILE A 15 1.43 2.08 25.82
C ILE A 15 2.89 2.52 26.03
N GLY A 16 3.81 1.60 25.79
CA GLY A 16 5.24 1.78 25.98
C GLY A 16 6.02 0.96 24.97
N ALA A 17 6.20 1.54 23.78
CA ALA A 17 7.22 1.28 22.74
C ALA A 17 6.60 1.78 21.41
N ALA A 18 6.73 3.05 21.03
CA ALA A 18 7.86 3.57 20.26
C ALA A 18 8.60 2.48 19.45
N PHE A 19 8.73 2.72 18.14
CA PHE A 19 9.47 1.95 17.12
C PHE A 19 8.71 0.86 16.37
N GLY A 20 8.04 1.28 15.30
CA GLY A 20 7.89 0.50 14.07
C GLY A 20 8.03 1.47 12.91
N GLY A 21 9.26 1.72 12.49
CA GLY A 21 9.63 2.85 11.65
C GLY A 21 8.75 3.04 10.43
N SER A 22 8.40 4.29 10.14
CA SER A 22 8.45 4.76 8.76
C SER A 22 9.88 4.55 8.30
N GLY A 23 10.18 3.31 7.86
CA GLY A 23 11.33 3.05 7.03
C GLY A 23 11.15 4.00 5.85
N GLN A 24 11.84 5.13 5.93
CA GLN A 24 12.23 5.89 4.77
C GLN A 24 13.12 4.90 4.03
N GLN A 25 12.48 4.03 3.24
CA GLN A 25 13.17 3.27 2.23
C GLN A 25 13.89 4.35 1.44
N SER A 26 15.23 4.33 1.53
CA SER A 26 16.08 5.09 0.65
C SER A 26 15.69 4.66 -0.75
N HIS A 27 14.73 5.37 -1.34
CA HIS A 27 14.34 5.27 -2.72
C HIS A 27 15.57 5.76 -3.48
N GLY A 28 16.47 4.83 -3.82
CA GLY A 28 17.50 5.08 -4.80
C GLY A 28 16.84 5.67 -6.04
N ASP A 29 17.27 6.86 -6.43
CA ASP A 29 17.01 7.59 -7.68
C ASP A 29 15.65 7.37 -8.37
N LYS A 30 14.56 7.24 -7.59
CA LYS A 30 13.22 6.99 -8.12
C LYS A 30 12.46 8.31 -8.19
N VAL A 31 12.08 8.71 -9.39
CA VAL A 31 11.20 9.85 -9.63
C VAL A 31 9.76 9.44 -9.31
N MET A 32 9.11 10.20 -8.43
CA MET A 32 7.71 9.96 -8.06
C MET A 32 6.79 10.74 -9.01
N LEU A 33 5.86 10.03 -9.66
CA LEU A 33 4.86 10.61 -10.55
C LEU A 33 3.46 10.50 -9.93
N SER A 34 2.70 11.58 -10.00
CA SER A 34 1.29 11.60 -9.60
C SER A 34 0.40 11.62 -10.84
N LEU A 35 -0.39 10.56 -11.03
CA LEU A 35 -1.28 10.41 -12.18
C LEU A 35 -2.74 10.65 -11.79
N ARG A 36 -3.46 11.38 -12.64
CA ARG A 36 -4.93 11.48 -12.56
C ARG A 36 -5.53 10.46 -13.51
N VAL A 37 -6.10 9.40 -12.95
CA VAL A 37 -6.77 8.34 -13.69
C VAL A 37 -8.22 8.19 -13.21
N PRO A 38 -9.17 7.90 -14.11
CA PRO A 38 -10.52 7.50 -13.74
C PRO A 38 -10.53 6.37 -12.70
N SER A 39 -11.46 6.42 -11.77
CA SER A 39 -11.53 5.49 -10.62
C SER A 39 -11.80 4.05 -11.06
N ASP A 40 -12.61 3.89 -12.10
CA ASP A 40 -12.94 2.65 -12.78
C ASP A 40 -11.69 1.99 -13.41
N LEU A 41 -10.88 2.76 -14.15
CA LEU A 41 -9.61 2.26 -14.70
C LEU A 41 -8.62 1.89 -13.59
N LYS A 42 -8.49 2.72 -12.56
CA LYS A 42 -7.64 2.43 -11.40
C LYS A 42 -8.04 1.13 -10.71
N MET A 43 -9.35 0.90 -10.54
CA MET A 43 -9.86 -0.33 -9.91
C MET A 43 -9.53 -1.55 -10.75
N ARG A 44 -9.79 -1.51 -12.07
CA ARG A 44 -9.47 -2.62 -12.98
C ARG A 44 -7.98 -2.95 -12.96
N PHE A 45 -7.12 -1.93 -13.02
CA PHE A 45 -5.68 -2.11 -12.97
C PHE A 45 -5.22 -2.72 -11.64
N LYS A 46 -5.75 -2.24 -10.51
CA LYS A 46 -5.44 -2.80 -9.19
C LYS A 46 -5.86 -4.27 -9.08
N THR A 47 -7.06 -4.62 -9.54
CA THR A 47 -7.55 -6.00 -9.52
C THR A 47 -6.61 -6.92 -10.30
N GLU A 48 -6.12 -6.47 -11.45
CA GLU A 48 -5.18 -7.22 -12.27
C GLU A 48 -3.78 -7.34 -11.64
N ALA A 49 -3.29 -6.28 -10.99
CA ALA A 49 -2.03 -6.36 -10.25
C ALA A 49 -2.11 -7.39 -9.11
N VAL A 50 -3.23 -7.39 -8.38
CA VAL A 50 -3.50 -8.35 -7.29
C VAL A 50 -3.63 -9.78 -7.81
N SER A 51 -4.32 -10.01 -8.93
CA SER A 51 -4.46 -11.36 -9.52
C SER A 51 -3.10 -11.94 -9.94
N ARG A 52 -2.14 -11.08 -10.29
CA ARG A 52 -0.76 -11.44 -10.64
C ARG A 52 0.18 -11.52 -9.43
N GLY A 53 -0.30 -11.21 -8.22
CA GLY A 53 0.51 -11.19 -7.01
C GLY A 53 1.61 -10.12 -7.02
N ARG A 54 1.46 -9.06 -7.81
CA ARG A 54 2.44 -7.97 -7.97
C ARG A 54 1.91 -6.66 -7.39
N SER A 55 2.82 -5.74 -7.11
CA SER A 55 2.45 -4.38 -6.76
C SER A 55 1.96 -3.61 -7.99
N MET A 56 1.13 -2.58 -7.75
CA MET A 56 0.71 -1.68 -8.82
C MET A 56 1.89 -0.92 -9.45
N GLU A 57 2.96 -0.65 -8.69
CA GLU A 57 4.15 0.04 -9.19
C GLU A 57 4.88 -0.84 -10.22
N GLU A 58 5.15 -2.10 -9.88
CA GLU A 58 5.82 -3.05 -10.79
C GLU A 58 5.01 -3.24 -12.08
N CYS A 59 3.70 -3.45 -11.97
CA CYS A 59 2.85 -3.60 -13.16
C CYS A 59 2.82 -2.33 -14.02
N LEU A 60 2.94 -1.15 -13.42
CA LEU A 60 2.93 0.11 -14.16
C LEU A 60 4.26 0.34 -14.87
N VAL A 61 5.39 0.00 -14.24
CA VAL A 61 6.71 0.03 -14.86
C VAL A 61 6.76 -0.95 -16.03
N ASP A 62 6.37 -2.21 -15.84
CA ASP A 62 6.34 -3.22 -16.91
C ASP A 62 5.51 -2.75 -18.12
N ALA A 63 4.33 -2.16 -17.87
CA ALA A 63 3.45 -1.66 -18.93
C ALA A 63 4.06 -0.46 -19.66
N LEU A 64 4.73 0.44 -18.95
CA LEU A 64 5.42 1.59 -19.54
C LEU A 64 6.65 1.16 -20.34
N GLU A 65 7.42 0.19 -19.86
CA GLU A 65 8.57 -0.36 -20.58
C GLU A 65 8.13 -1.08 -21.87
N GLN A 66 7.06 -1.86 -21.82
CA GLN A 66 6.48 -2.48 -23.02
C GLN A 66 5.96 -1.45 -24.01
N TRP A 67 5.32 -0.38 -23.53
CA TRP A 67 4.81 0.68 -24.37
C TRP A 67 5.93 1.48 -25.03
N LEU A 68 6.95 1.88 -24.27
CA LEU A 68 8.11 2.65 -24.78
C LEU A 68 9.04 1.80 -25.65
N GLY A 69 9.20 0.52 -25.31
CA GLY A 69 10.03 -0.43 -26.06
C GLY A 69 9.36 -0.97 -27.32
N GLY A 70 8.03 -0.83 -27.44
CA GLY A 70 7.25 -1.27 -28.59
C GLY A 70 7.29 -0.34 -29.81
N ASP A 71 7.92 0.84 -29.70
CA ASP A 71 8.09 1.82 -30.80
C ASP A 71 9.39 1.59 -31.62
N HIS A 72 9.94 0.37 -31.62
CA HIS A 72 11.21 0.03 -32.30
C HIS A 72 11.18 -1.28 -33.13
N GLU A 73 10.02 -1.62 -33.72
CA GLU A 73 9.93 -2.59 -34.83
C GLU A 73 9.14 -2.03 -36.02
#